data_AF-A0A0G4N4E0-F1
#
_entry.id   AF-A0A0G4N4E0-F1
#
_cell.length_a   1.000
_cell.length_b   1.000
_cell.length_c   1.000
_cell.angle_alpha   90.00
_cell.angle_beta   90.00
_cell.angle_gamma   90.00
#
_symmetry.space_group_name_H-M   'P 1'
#
loop_
_entity.id
_entity.type
_entity.pdbx_description
1 polymer ?
#
loop_
_entity_poly.entity_id
_entity_poly.type
_entity_poly.pdbx_seq_one_letter_code
_entity_poly.pdbx_strand_id
1 'polypeptide(L)'
;GYIFGATANQNLFLAIHEISHNLAFRSPLANRLIAIIANLPIGVPYSASFRPYHLTHHKSLGVDGLDTDLPTALEGIFLDSILGKAFFCTFQIFFYAVRPMTIFRIPFTWVHYLNIAVQLAFDYAVITLAGPNALLYFLL
;
A
#
# COMPACT_ATOMS: atom_id res chain seq x y z
N GLY A 1 17.77 5.16 -12.64
CA GLY A 1 18.05 6.51 -12.12
C GLY A 1 16.91 6.91 -11.21
N TYR A 2 17.21 7.43 -10.02
CA TYR A 2 16.24 7.61 -8.93
C TYR A 2 14.95 8.32 -9.34
N ILE A 3 15.03 9.47 -10.03
CA ILE A 3 13.85 10.26 -10.44
C ILE A 3 12.87 9.43 -11.30
N PHE A 4 13.39 8.68 -12.28
CA PHE A 4 12.57 7.83 -13.13
C PHE A 4 11.94 6.66 -12.36
N GLY A 5 12.72 6.01 -11.50
CA GLY A 5 12.24 4.92 -10.64
C GLY A 5 11.15 5.40 -9.70
N ALA A 6 11.42 6.43 -8.91
CA ALA A 6 10.49 7.02 -7.95
C ALA A 6 9.19 7.49 -8.64
N THR A 7 9.29 8.14 -9.81
CA THR A 7 8.12 8.58 -10.57
C THR A 7 7.30 7.40 -11.09
N ALA A 8 7.96 6.36 -11.62
CA ALA A 8 7.26 5.15 -12.08
C ALA A 8 6.59 4.42 -10.91
N ASN A 9 7.27 4.33 -9.76
CA ASN A 9 6.74 3.68 -8.56
C ASN A 9 5.51 4.44 -8.03
N GLN A 10 5.57 5.77 -7.96
CA GLN A 10 4.43 6.61 -7.59
C GLN A 10 3.24 6.45 -8.54
N ASN A 11 3.49 6.33 -9.85
CA ASN A 11 2.42 6.05 -10.82
C ASN A 11 1.78 4.68 -10.58
N LEU A 12 2.54 3.67 -10.13
CA LEU A 12 1.99 2.36 -9.79
C LEU A 12 1.15 2.41 -8.51
N PHE A 13 1.53 3.20 -7.50
CA PHE A 13 0.67 3.46 -6.34
C PHE A 13 -0.67 4.05 -6.79
N LEU A 14 -0.66 5.06 -7.66
CA LEU A 14 -1.88 5.66 -8.21
C LEU A 14 -2.66 4.68 -9.09
N ALA A 15 -1.99 3.87 -9.91
CA ALA A 15 -2.66 2.87 -10.72
C ALA A 15 -3.38 1.83 -9.85
N ILE A 16 -2.74 1.34 -8.79
CA ILE A 16 -3.35 0.42 -7.82
C ILE A 16 -4.53 1.08 -7.10
N HIS A 17 -4.44 2.38 -6.78
CA HIS A 17 -5.57 3.17 -6.29
C HIS A 17 -6.77 3.05 -7.23
N GLU A 18 -6.61 3.42 -8.50
CA GLU A 18 -7.71 3.40 -9.47
C GLU A 18 -8.24 1.98 -9.74
N ILE A 19 -7.35 0.98 -9.80
CA ILE A 19 -7.71 -0.43 -9.97
C ILE A 19 -8.56 -0.93 -8.79
N SER A 20 -8.33 -0.42 -7.57
CA SER A 20 -9.08 -0.82 -6.38
C SER A 20 -10.58 -0.48 -6.49
N HIS A 21 -10.90 0.59 -7.23
CA HIS A 21 -12.25 1.03 -7.61
C HIS A 21 -12.85 0.23 -8.78
N ASN A 22 -12.13 -0.78 -9.27
CA ASN A 22 -12.46 -1.60 -10.44
C ASN A 22 -12.47 -0.83 -11.78
N LEU A 23 -11.63 0.18 -11.94
CA LEU A 23 -11.63 1.01 -13.15
C LEU A 23 -10.79 0.47 -14.31
N ALA A 24 -9.96 -0.56 -14.11
CA ALA A 24 -9.16 -1.16 -15.20
C ALA A 24 -9.95 -2.18 -16.01
N PHE A 25 -10.85 -2.95 -15.38
CA PHE A 25 -11.67 -3.97 -16.04
C PHE A 25 -13.10 -3.97 -15.52
N ARG A 26 -14.05 -4.47 -16.32
CA ARG A 26 -15.44 -4.70 -15.84
C ARG A 26 -15.54 -5.78 -14.76
N SER A 27 -14.62 -6.75 -14.76
CA SER A 27 -14.60 -7.86 -13.80
C SER A 27 -13.86 -7.44 -12.52
N PRO A 28 -14.51 -7.48 -11.34
CA PRO A 28 -13.84 -7.16 -10.08
C PRO A 28 -12.67 -8.10 -9.77
N LEU A 29 -12.78 -9.38 -10.18
CA LEU A 29 -11.70 -10.34 -10.01
C LEU A 29 -10.50 -9.99 -10.89
N ALA A 30 -10.71 -9.62 -12.15
CA ALA A 30 -9.63 -9.22 -13.04
C ALA A 30 -8.86 -8.00 -12.51
N ASN A 31 -9.56 -7.02 -11.93
CA ASN A 31 -8.93 -5.87 -11.26
C ASN A 31 -8.07 -6.31 -10.07
N ARG A 32 -8.55 -7.23 -9.23
CA ARG A 32 -7.76 -7.76 -8.11
C ARG A 32 -6.49 -8.47 -8.58
N LEU A 33 -6.57 -9.23 -9.67
CA LEU A 33 -5.42 -9.97 -10.20
C LEU A 33 -4.41 -9.04 -10.89
N ILE A 34 -4.85 -8.05 -11.67
CA ILE A 34 -3.92 -7.10 -12.31
C ILE A 34 -3.25 -6.19 -11.27
N ALA A 35 -3.94 -5.86 -10.16
CA ALA A 35 -3.35 -5.08 -9.07
C ALA A 35 -2.12 -5.79 -8.46
N ILE A 36 -2.16 -7.12 -8.32
CA ILE A 36 -1.02 -7.93 -7.85
C ILE A 36 0.17 -7.80 -8.79
N ILE A 37 -0.07 -7.76 -10.10
CA ILE A 37 1.00 -7.58 -11.10
C ILE A 37 1.56 -6.15 -11.06
N ALA A 38 0.69 -5.14 -10.99
CA ALA A 38 1.10 -3.74 -10.85
C ALA A 38 1.91 -3.49 -9.57
N ASN A 39 1.69 -4.32 -8.53
CA ASN A 39 2.39 -4.25 -7.25
C ASN A 39 3.84 -4.77 -7.32
N LEU A 40 4.21 -5.61 -8.29
CA LEU A 40 5.50 -6.30 -8.30
C LEU A 40 6.73 -5.40 -8.08
N PRO A 41 6.91 -4.27 -8.78
CA PRO A 41 8.09 -3.42 -8.60
C PRO A 41 8.02 -2.49 -7.37
N ILE A 42 7.02 -2.65 -6.49
CA ILE A 42 6.92 -1.96 -5.19
C ILE A 42 7.72 -2.73 -4.12
N GLY A 43 7.93 -4.04 -4.29
CA GLY A 43 8.73 -4.88 -3.38
C GLY A 43 8.01 -5.32 -2.09
N VAL A 44 6.76 -4.92 -1.87
CA VAL A 44 5.94 -5.35 -0.71
C VAL A 44 4.50 -5.65 -1.13
N PRO A 45 3.86 -6.76 -0.68
CA PRO A 45 2.58 -7.24 -1.19
C PRO A 45 1.38 -6.47 -0.63
N TYR A 46 1.19 -5.20 -1.02
CA TYR A 46 0.21 -4.32 -0.38
C TYR A 46 -1.13 -4.23 -1.12
N SER A 47 -1.19 -4.47 -2.43
CA SER A 47 -2.38 -4.21 -3.27
C SER A 47 -3.66 -4.90 -2.79
N ALA A 48 -3.57 -6.15 -2.31
CA ALA A 48 -4.72 -6.90 -1.82
C ALA A 48 -5.27 -6.34 -0.51
N SER A 49 -4.39 -5.90 0.38
CA SER A 49 -4.74 -5.26 1.66
C SER A 49 -5.22 -3.82 1.45
N PHE A 50 -4.62 -3.09 0.51
CA PHE A 50 -4.97 -1.70 0.21
C PHE A 50 -6.45 -1.54 -0.13
N ARG A 51 -6.95 -2.35 -1.08
CA ARG A 51 -8.32 -2.22 -1.58
C ARG A 51 -9.41 -2.16 -0.49
N PRO A 52 -9.52 -3.12 0.45
CA PRO A 52 -10.58 -3.08 1.46
C PRO A 52 -10.42 -1.93 2.45
N TYR A 53 -9.20 -1.53 2.82
CA TYR A 53 -8.99 -0.32 3.64
C TYR A 53 -9.40 0.94 2.89
N HIS A 54 -8.93 1.09 1.64
CA HIS A 54 -9.23 2.23 0.79
C HIS A 54 -10.74 2.42 0.53
N LEU A 55 -11.45 1.32 0.23
CA LEU A 55 -12.90 1.38 0.05
C LEU A 55 -13.63 1.69 1.37
N THR A 56 -13.09 1.24 2.51
CA THR A 56 -13.65 1.56 3.83
C THR A 56 -13.45 3.05 4.15
N HIS A 57 -12.27 3.60 3.87
CA HIS A 57 -11.96 5.03 3.95
C HIS A 57 -12.95 5.85 3.12
N HIS A 58 -13.17 5.52 1.84
CA HIS A 58 -14.15 6.24 1.02
C HIS A 58 -15.60 6.10 1.51
N LYS A 59 -15.98 4.93 2.03
CA LYS A 59 -17.34 4.67 2.51
C LYS A 59 -17.62 5.29 3.88
N SER A 60 -16.61 5.39 4.73
CA SER A 60 -16.72 5.78 6.15
C SER A 60 -15.73 6.89 6.48
N LEU A 61 -15.56 7.84 5.56
CA LEU A 61 -14.57 8.91 5.63
C LEU A 61 -14.74 9.71 6.92
N GLY A 62 -13.65 9.86 7.68
CA GLY A 62 -13.69 10.61 8.93
C GLY A 62 -14.38 9.90 10.10
N VAL A 63 -14.76 8.63 9.96
CA VAL A 63 -15.36 7.85 11.05
C VAL A 63 -14.28 7.17 11.86
N ASP A 64 -14.14 7.59 13.12
CA ASP A 64 -13.18 7.02 14.07
C ASP A 64 -13.35 5.49 14.20
N GLY A 65 -12.22 4.78 14.23
CA GLY A 65 -12.17 3.31 14.28
C GLY A 65 -12.50 2.57 12.98
N LEU A 66 -12.99 3.25 11.93
CA LEU A 66 -13.23 2.65 10.60
C LEU A 66 -12.32 3.23 9.52
N ASP A 67 -12.15 4.56 9.52
CA ASP A 67 -11.21 5.24 8.66
C ASP A 67 -9.81 5.18 9.27
N THR A 68 -9.02 4.20 8.81
CA THR A 68 -7.66 3.99 9.31
C THR A 68 -6.67 5.07 8.85
N ASP A 69 -7.08 5.99 7.99
CA ASP A 69 -6.23 7.10 7.56
C ASP A 69 -6.24 8.23 8.60
N LEU A 70 -7.27 8.28 9.47
CA LEU A 70 -7.30 9.21 10.59
C LEU A 70 -6.18 8.93 11.59
N PRO A 71 -5.52 9.99 12.09
CA PRO A 71 -4.63 9.85 13.22
C PRO A 71 -5.42 9.43 14.47
N THR A 72 -4.85 8.52 15.23
CA THR A 72 -5.32 8.18 16.58
C THR A 72 -5.23 9.40 17.50
N ALA A 73 -5.99 9.37 18.61
CA ALA A 73 -5.92 10.44 19.62
C ALA A 73 -4.49 10.67 20.16
N LEU A 74 -3.71 9.59 20.33
CA LEU A 74 -2.30 9.71 20.77
C LEU A 74 -1.45 10.41 19.71
N GLU A 75 -1.55 10.00 18.44
CA GLU A 75 -0.85 10.70 17.34
C GLU A 75 -1.28 12.16 17.26
N GLY A 76 -2.58 12.46 17.44
CA GLY A 76 -3.10 13.81 17.50
C GLY A 76 -2.45 14.65 18.61
N ILE A 77 -2.27 14.09 19.81
CA ILE A 77 -1.63 14.81 20.92
C ILE A 77 -0.12 15.02 20.67
N PHE A 78 0.59 13.99 20.19
CA PHE A 78 2.05 14.05 20.02
C PHE A 78 2.51 14.77 18.75
N LEU A 79 1.68 14.77 17.70
CA LEU A 79 2.05 15.30 16.38
C LEU A 79 1.36 16.62 16.04
N ASP A 80 0.52 17.20 16.91
CA ASP A 80 -0.12 18.51 16.69
C ASP A 80 0.83 19.70 16.95
N SER A 81 1.95 19.71 16.24
CA SER A 81 2.86 20.84 16.09
C SER A 81 3.34 20.93 14.64
N ILE A 82 3.97 22.04 14.25
CA ILE A 82 4.53 22.17 12.89
C ILE A 82 5.55 21.04 12.63
N LEU A 83 6.45 20.77 13.57
CA LEU A 83 7.44 19.70 13.44
C LEU A 83 6.82 18.31 13.49
N GLY A 84 5.79 18.10 14.33
CA GLY A 84 5.05 16.84 14.40
C GLY A 84 4.31 16.53 13.10
N LYS A 85 3.64 17.52 12.51
CA LYS A 85 2.98 17.42 11.20
C LYS A 85 3.99 17.20 10.08
N ALA A 86 5.13 17.89 10.10
CA ALA A 86 6.21 17.65 9.13
C ALA A 86 6.74 16.21 9.21
N PHE A 87 7.01 15.71 10.43
CA PHE A 87 7.40 14.32 10.65
C PHE A 87 6.33 13.36 10.12
N PHE A 88 5.06 13.60 10.47
CA PHE A 88 3.95 12.78 10.00
C PHE A 88 3.90 12.69 8.47
N CYS A 89 3.96 13.83 7.77
CA CYS A 89 3.91 13.88 6.31
C CYS A 89 5.13 13.23 5.65
N THR A 90 6.33 13.36 6.24
CA THR A 90 7.54 12.71 5.71
C THR A 90 7.52 11.20 5.87
N PHE A 91 6.98 10.71 6.99
CA PHE A 91 6.95 9.28 7.34
C PHE A 91 5.57 8.64 7.16
N GLN A 92 4.67 9.30 6.43
CA GLN A 92 3.25 8.95 6.31
C GLN A 92 3.03 7.49 5.90
N ILE A 93 3.89 6.97 5.01
CA ILE A 93 3.82 5.59 4.53
C ILE A 93 3.87 4.56 5.67
N PHE A 94 4.64 4.83 6.74
CA PHE A 94 4.75 3.92 7.88
C PHE A 94 3.49 3.94 8.73
N PHE A 95 2.89 5.12 8.92
CA PHE A 95 1.61 5.25 9.61
C PHE A 95 0.51 4.48 8.88
N TYR A 96 0.43 4.63 7.56
CA TYR A 96 -0.58 3.95 6.75
C TYR A 96 -0.34 2.44 6.62
N ALA A 97 0.91 2.00 6.67
CA ALA A 97 1.23 0.57 6.68
C ALA A 97 0.89 -0.10 8.02
N VAL A 98 1.13 0.58 9.14
CA VAL A 98 1.07 -0.04 10.47
C VAL A 98 -0.25 0.20 11.20
N ARG A 99 -0.79 1.42 11.17
CA ARG A 99 -2.00 1.79 11.93
C ARG A 99 -3.22 0.91 11.62
N PRO A 100 -3.51 0.53 10.36
CA PRO A 100 -4.67 -0.31 10.10
C PRO A 100 -4.64 -1.64 10.85
N MET A 101 -3.45 -2.19 11.11
CA MET A 101 -3.29 -3.46 11.84
C MET A 101 -3.69 -3.39 13.31
N THR A 102 -3.76 -2.18 13.90
CA THR A 102 -4.12 -1.96 15.30
C THR A 102 -5.52 -1.37 15.47
N ILE A 103 -6.03 -0.65 14.46
CA ILE A 103 -7.32 0.07 14.54
C ILE A 103 -8.48 -0.76 13.98
N PHE A 104 -8.38 -1.24 12.74
CA PHE A 104 -9.49 -1.91 12.07
C PHE A 104 -8.98 -3.15 11.32
N ARG A 105 -9.14 -4.34 11.89
CA ARG A 105 -8.58 -5.56 11.27
C ARG A 105 -9.54 -6.16 10.26
N ILE A 106 -9.09 -6.24 9.01
CA ILE A 106 -9.83 -6.89 7.92
C ILE A 106 -9.39 -8.36 7.81
N PRO A 107 -10.32 -9.32 7.67
CA PRO A 107 -9.97 -10.73 7.52
C PRO A 107 -9.24 -10.98 6.20
N PHE A 108 -8.19 -11.80 6.26
CA PHE A 108 -7.45 -12.20 5.08
C PHE A 108 -8.31 -13.11 4.20
N THR A 109 -8.14 -12.95 2.90
CA THR A 109 -8.80 -13.77 1.88
C THR A 109 -7.76 -14.46 1.01
N TRP A 110 -8.18 -15.40 0.18
CA TRP A 110 -7.29 -16.08 -0.77
C TRP A 110 -6.50 -15.09 -1.67
N VAL A 111 -7.05 -13.91 -1.97
CA VAL A 111 -6.37 -12.87 -2.77
C VAL A 111 -5.16 -12.29 -2.02
N HIS A 112 -5.25 -12.15 -0.69
CA HIS A 112 -4.14 -11.67 0.13
C HIS A 112 -2.98 -12.68 0.11
N TYR A 113 -3.30 -13.96 0.31
CA TYR A 113 -2.31 -15.03 0.25
C TYR A 113 -1.69 -15.16 -1.14
N LEU A 114 -2.48 -14.99 -2.21
CA LEU A 114 -1.97 -14.95 -3.58
C LEU A 114 -1.03 -13.76 -3.80
N ASN A 115 -1.39 -12.56 -3.33
CA ASN A 115 -0.53 -11.38 -3.46
C ASN A 115 0.82 -11.59 -2.75
N ILE A 116 0.79 -12.15 -1.53
CA ILE A 116 2.01 -12.45 -0.78
C ILE A 116 2.86 -13.49 -1.52
N ALA A 117 2.27 -14.60 -1.96
CA ALA A 117 3.00 -15.66 -2.65
C ALA A 117 3.65 -15.15 -3.94
N VAL A 118 2.91 -14.39 -4.75
CA VAL A 118 3.41 -13.84 -6.02
C VAL A 118 4.52 -12.81 -5.80
N GLN A 119 4.34 -11.90 -4.82
CA GLN A 119 5.37 -10.89 -4.52
C GLN A 119 6.66 -11.54 -4.01
N LEU A 120 6.57 -12.47 -3.05
CA LEU A 120 7.75 -13.15 -2.51
C LEU A 120 8.48 -13.97 -3.59
N ALA A 121 7.73 -14.63 -4.48
CA ALA A 121 8.32 -15.35 -5.61
C ALA A 121 9.04 -14.40 -6.59
N PHE A 122 8.44 -13.23 -6.87
CA PHE A 122 9.05 -12.21 -7.73
C PHE A 122 10.29 -11.59 -7.09
N ASP A 123 10.22 -11.20 -5.82
CA ASP A 123 11.34 -10.62 -5.08
C ASP A 123 12.52 -11.61 -5.02
N TYR A 124 12.23 -12.90 -4.77
CA TYR A 124 13.23 -13.96 -4.83
C TYR A 124 13.86 -14.08 -6.22
N ALA A 125 13.05 -14.05 -7.29
CA ALA A 125 13.55 -14.06 -8.66
C ALA A 125 14.44 -12.82 -8.95
N VAL A 126 14.05 -11.64 -8.48
CA VAL A 126 14.83 -10.40 -8.64
C VAL A 126 16.16 -10.50 -7.91
N ILE A 127 16.16 -10.97 -6.66
CA ILE A 127 17.41 -11.13 -5.89
C ILE A 127 18.33 -12.15 -6.56
N THR A 128 17.80 -13.28 -7.03
CA THR A 128 18.61 -14.34 -7.64
C THR A 128 19.16 -13.97 -9.02
N LEU A 129 18.41 -13.22 -9.83
CA LEU A 129 18.79 -12.86 -11.20
C LEU A 129 19.53 -11.53 -11.31
N ALA A 130 19.19 -10.54 -10.47
CA ALA A 130 19.72 -9.17 -10.56
C ALA A 130 20.44 -8.71 -9.28
N GLY A 131 20.45 -9.53 -8.23
CA GLY A 131 21.10 -9.24 -6.96
C GLY A 131 20.23 -8.43 -5.99
N PRO A 132 20.63 -8.36 -4.70
CA PRO A 132 19.86 -7.69 -3.65
C PRO A 132 19.72 -6.18 -3.88
N ASN A 133 20.68 -5.55 -4.56
CA ASN A 133 20.61 -4.12 -4.89
C ASN A 133 19.43 -3.78 -5.82
N ALA A 134 18.99 -4.74 -6.66
CA ALA A 134 17.82 -4.53 -7.52
C ALA A 134 16.52 -4.46 -6.70
N LEU A 135 16.37 -5.31 -5.68
CA LEU A 135 15.24 -5.24 -4.76
C LEU A 135 15.31 -3.98 -3.90
N LEU A 136 16.49 -3.61 -3.41
CA LEU A 136 16.67 -2.36 -2.65
C LEU A 136 16.26 -1.15 -3.49
N TYR A 137 16.55 -1.15 -4.79
CA TYR A 137 16.11 -0.08 -5.70
C TYR A 137 14.58 0.04 -5.81
N PHE A 138 13.81 -1.04 -5.63
CA PHE A 138 12.34 -0.96 -5.59
C PHE A 138 11.81 -0.35 -4.29
N LEU A 139 12.57 -0.47 -3.20
CA LEU A 139 12.19 -0.02 -1.86
C LEU A 139 12.65 1.42 -1.54
N LEU A 140 13.50 2.01 -2.38
CA LEU A 140 14.04 3.37 -2.25
C LEU A 140 13.25 4.38 -3.09
#